data_AF-A0A7K2E3N7-F1
#
_entry.id   AF-A0A7K2E3N7-F1
#
_cell.length_a   1.000
_cell.length_b   1.000
_cell.length_c   1.000
_cell.angle_alpha   90.00
_cell.angle_beta   90.00
_cell.angle_gamma   90.00
#
_symmetry.space_group_name_H-M   'P 1'
#
loop_
_entity.id
_entity.type
_entity.pdbx_description
1 polymer ?
#
loop_
_entity_poly.entity_id
_entity_poly.type
_entity_poly.pdbx_seq_one_letter_code
_entity_poly.pdbx_strand_id
1 'polypeptide(L)'
;QSECDSEIIAVYLAEYMAQGLSLETAMKHSLDDLDGVFTYVCVTGNELGIAKDEMAAKPLVLFESDPLVAVATEEAAIRALVEREVETRDPYEREVLVWQV
;
A
#
# COMPACT_ATOMS: atom_id res chain seq x y z
N GLN A 1 1.21 8.05 23.94
CA GLN A 1 1.11 7.03 22.89
C GLN A 1 -0.24 7.23 22.23
N SER A 2 -0.27 7.22 20.90
CA SER A 2 -1.51 7.27 20.12
C SER A 2 -2.06 5.84 20.01
N GLU A 3 -3.38 5.68 20.01
CA GLU A 3 -4.09 4.41 19.79
C GLU A 3 -4.33 4.17 18.28
N CYS A 4 -3.46 4.71 17.41
CA CYS A 4 -3.64 4.66 15.97
C CYS A 4 -2.81 3.53 15.35
N ASP A 5 -3.48 2.51 14.83
CA ASP A 5 -2.85 1.35 14.16
C ASP A 5 -1.89 1.75 13.03
N SER A 6 -2.19 2.86 12.34
CA SER A 6 -1.31 3.37 11.27
C SER A 6 0.05 3.87 11.77
N GLU A 7 0.13 4.40 13.00
CA GLU A 7 1.42 4.79 13.60
C GLU A 7 2.26 3.55 13.92
N ILE A 8 1.61 2.48 14.38
CA ILE A 8 2.28 1.20 14.65
C ILE A 8 2.89 0.64 13.37
N ILE A 9 2.14 0.61 12.26
CA ILE A 9 2.63 0.17 10.96
C ILE A 9 3.84 0.99 10.51
N ALA A 10 3.79 2.31 10.64
CA ALA A 10 4.89 3.18 10.23
C ALA A 10 6.18 2.91 11.04
N VAL A 11 6.07 2.78 12.37
CA VAL A 11 7.21 2.47 13.23
C VAL A 11 7.76 1.08 12.94
N TYR A 12 6.89 0.09 12.77
CA TYR A 12 7.24 -1.28 12.42
C TYR A 12 8.05 -1.35 11.12
N LEU A 13 7.57 -0.71 10.05
CA LEU A 13 8.29 -0.68 8.77
C LEU A 13 9.64 0.03 8.89
N ALA A 14 9.69 1.16 9.61
CA ALA A 14 10.92 1.91 9.83
C ALA A 14 11.98 1.07 10.60
N GLU A 15 11.56 0.24 11.56
CA GLU A 15 12.47 -0.64 12.30
C GLU A 15 13.12 -1.69 11.39
N TYR A 16 12.33 -2.39 10.57
CA TYR A 16 12.87 -3.37 9.61
C TYR A 16 13.76 -2.71 8.56
N MET A 17 13.37 -1.54 8.04
CA MET A 17 14.20 -0.81 7.08
C MET A 17 15.51 -0.32 7.70
N ALA A 18 15.51 0.09 8.98
CA ALA A 18 16.74 0.46 9.69
C ALA A 18 17.70 -0.72 9.90
N GLN A 19 17.18 -1.95 9.89
CA GLN A 19 17.97 -3.19 9.89
C GLN A 19 18.51 -3.57 8.50
N GLY A 20 18.22 -2.77 7.47
CA GLY A 20 18.73 -2.95 6.10
C GLY A 20 17.83 -3.76 5.17
N LEU A 21 16.59 -4.06 5.59
CA LEU A 21 15.61 -4.71 4.72
C LEU A 21 14.98 -3.71 3.76
N SER A 22 14.55 -4.17 2.59
CA SER A 22 13.79 -3.34 1.66
C SER A 22 12.39 -3.05 2.19
N LEU A 23 11.77 -1.97 1.68
CA LEU A 23 10.38 -1.65 1.99
C LEU A 23 9.47 -2.84 1.68
N GLU A 24 9.62 -3.47 0.51
CA GLU A 24 8.81 -4.62 0.10
C GLU A 24 8.92 -5.78 1.10
N THR A 25 10.14 -6.11 1.57
CA THR A 25 10.32 -7.18 2.55
C THR A 25 9.71 -6.82 3.91
N ALA A 26 9.90 -5.58 4.37
CA ALA A 26 9.27 -5.11 5.60
C ALA A 26 7.74 -5.16 5.53
N MET A 27 7.16 -4.79 4.39
CA MET A 27 5.71 -4.86 4.16
C MET A 27 5.20 -6.30 4.10
N LYS A 28 5.97 -7.24 3.53
CA LYS A 28 5.63 -8.68 3.58
C LYS A 28 5.63 -9.20 5.02
N HIS A 29 6.62 -8.84 5.84
CA HIS A 29 6.61 -9.19 7.26
C HIS A 29 5.36 -8.66 7.98
N SER A 30 4.91 -7.45 7.63
CA SER A 30 3.69 -6.90 8.23
C SER A 30 2.43 -7.72 7.95
N LEU A 31 2.37 -8.47 6.83
CA LEU A 31 1.24 -9.36 6.51
C LEU A 31 1.21 -10.64 7.36
N ASP A 32 2.33 -10.98 7.99
CA ASP A 32 2.48 -12.16 8.85
C ASP A 32 2.39 -11.79 10.33
N ASP A 33 2.94 -10.63 10.71
CA ASP A 33 3.07 -10.21 12.11
C ASP A 33 1.86 -9.40 12.61
N LEU A 34 1.14 -8.71 11.73
CA LEU A 34 0.00 -7.86 12.12
C LEU A 34 -1.32 -8.62 11.94
N ASP A 35 -2.06 -8.74 13.03
CA ASP A 35 -3.41 -9.27 13.02
C ASP A 35 -4.43 -8.19 12.65
N GLY A 36 -5.52 -8.59 11.98
CA GLY A 36 -6.68 -7.76 11.71
C GLY A 36 -6.86 -7.39 10.24
N VAL A 37 -7.66 -6.35 9.98
CA VAL A 37 -8.04 -5.91 8.63
C VAL A 37 -7.40 -4.56 8.34
N PHE A 38 -6.45 -4.54 7.40
CA PHE A 38 -5.69 -3.37 7.03
C PHE A 38 -5.35 -3.32 5.54
N THR A 39 -5.43 -2.10 5.02
CA THR A 39 -4.86 -1.77 3.71
C THR A 39 -4.18 -0.43 3.90
N TYR A 40 -2.91 -0.35 3.54
CA TYR A 40 -2.14 0.86 3.75
C TYR A 40 -1.23 1.16 2.56
N VAL A 41 -0.90 2.44 2.45
CA VAL A 41 0.08 2.98 1.51
C VAL A 41 1.23 3.54 2.32
N CYS A 42 2.46 3.21 1.95
CA CYS A 42 3.68 3.73 2.56
C CYS A 42 4.51 4.45 1.48
N VAL A 43 5.12 5.58 1.86
CA VAL A 43 6.00 6.35 0.96
C VAL A 43 7.32 6.59 1.67
N THR A 44 8.41 6.25 1.00
CA THR A 44 9.79 6.54 1.45
C THR A 44 10.35 7.69 0.61
N GLY A 45 11.66 7.97 0.74
CA GLY A 45 12.29 8.99 -0.10
C GLY A 45 12.33 8.66 -1.60
N ASN A 46 12.15 7.39 -1.97
CA ASN A 46 12.33 6.88 -3.33
C ASN A 46 11.37 5.72 -3.69
N GLU A 47 10.43 5.35 -2.82
CA GLU A 47 9.55 4.20 -3.03
C GLU A 47 8.11 4.51 -2.60
N LEU A 48 7.16 3.98 -3.36
CA LEU A 48 5.74 3.89 -3.01
C LEU A 48 5.41 2.42 -2.80
N GLY A 49 4.84 2.07 -1.65
CA GLY A 49 4.42 0.72 -1.30
C GLY A 49 2.94 0.63 -0.96
N ILE A 50 2.30 -0.47 -1.34
CA ILE A 50 0.92 -0.82 -0.95
C ILE A 50 0.94 -2.23 -0.37
N ALA A 51 0.24 -2.43 0.74
CA ALA A 51 -0.05 -3.76 1.27
C ALA A 51 -1.55 -3.91 1.58
N LYS A 52 -2.09 -5.08 1.25
CA LYS A 52 -3.47 -5.47 1.54
C LYS A 52 -3.49 -6.77 2.34
N ASP A 53 -4.21 -6.75 3.45
CA ASP A 53 -4.33 -7.90 4.36
C ASP A 53 -5.05 -9.11 3.70
N GLU A 54 -5.05 -10.23 4.43
CA GLU A 54 -5.65 -11.49 3.98
C GLU A 54 -7.17 -11.45 3.83
N MET A 55 -7.88 -10.67 4.65
CA MET A 55 -9.33 -10.52 4.52
C MET A 55 -9.71 -9.62 3.34
N ALA A 56 -8.78 -8.80 2.85
CA ALA A 56 -8.96 -7.94 1.68
C ALA A 56 -10.23 -7.06 1.73
N ALA A 57 -10.75 -6.80 2.94
CA ALA A 57 -12.10 -6.26 3.13
C ALA A 57 -12.17 -4.74 2.95
N LYS A 58 -11.03 -4.04 3.00
CA LYS A 58 -10.96 -2.61 2.73
C LYS A 58 -10.76 -2.38 1.23
N PRO A 59 -11.63 -1.58 0.58
CA PRO A 59 -11.53 -1.35 -0.86
C PRO A 59 -10.28 -0.53 -1.19
N LEU A 60 -9.62 -0.93 -2.26
CA LEU A 60 -8.50 -0.22 -2.85
C LEU A 60 -8.57 -0.43 -4.36
N VAL A 61 -8.37 0.62 -5.13
CA VAL A 61 -8.25 0.54 -6.58
C VAL A 61 -6.89 1.08 -6.98
N LEU A 62 -6.25 0.34 -7.87
CA LEU A 62 -4.95 0.65 -8.44
C LEU A 62 -5.13 0.89 -9.94
N PHE A 63 -4.54 1.98 -10.40
CA PHE A 63 -4.28 2.26 -11.80
C PHE A 63 -2.79 2.38 -12.01
N GLU A 64 -2.28 1.66 -13.01
CA GLU A 64 -0.86 1.65 -13.37
C GLU A 64 -0.70 1.89 -14.87
N SER A 65 0.21 2.79 -15.21
CA SER A 65 0.59 3.15 -16.57
C SER A 65 2.05 3.59 -16.60
N ASP A 66 2.66 3.66 -17.79
CA ASP A 66 4.09 4.00 -17.91
C ASP A 66 4.54 5.25 -17.13
N PRO A 67 3.78 6.36 -17.09
CA PRO A 67 4.20 7.55 -16.33
C PRO A 67 3.54 7.70 -14.95
N LEU A 68 2.62 6.81 -14.55
CA LEU A 68 1.76 7.07 -13.39
C LEU A 68 1.28 5.78 -12.72
N VAL A 69 1.47 5.73 -11.41
CA VAL A 69 0.77 4.84 -10.49
C VAL A 69 -0.20 5.68 -9.66
N ALA A 70 -1.48 5.32 -9.65
CA ALA A 70 -2.51 5.99 -8.88
C ALA A 70 -3.28 4.99 -8.02
N VAL A 71 -3.53 5.37 -6.78
CA VAL A 71 -4.17 4.53 -5.77
C VAL A 71 -5.31 5.33 -5.14
N ALA A 72 -6.49 4.74 -5.05
CA ALA A 72 -7.62 5.35 -4.37
C ALA A 72 -8.50 4.27 -3.73
N THR A 73 -9.51 4.67 -2.96
CA THR A 73 -10.54 3.73 -2.46
C THR A 73 -11.64 3.46 -3.49
N GLU A 74 -11.79 4.33 -4.49
CA GLU A 74 -12.84 4.25 -5.51
C GLU A 74 -12.30 4.64 -6.90
N GLU A 75 -12.79 3.96 -7.94
CA GLU A 75 -12.37 4.21 -9.32
C GLU A 75 -12.72 5.63 -9.79
N ALA A 76 -13.82 6.21 -9.29
CA ALA A 76 -14.23 7.57 -9.62
C ALA A 76 -13.16 8.61 -9.29
N ALA A 77 -12.41 8.42 -8.20
CA ALA A 77 -11.31 9.32 -7.83
C ALA A 77 -10.13 9.23 -8.80
N ILE A 78 -9.83 8.02 -9.30
CA ILE A 78 -8.82 7.83 -10.33
C ILE A 78 -9.28 8.48 -11.64
N ARG A 79 -10.51 8.22 -12.09
CA ARG A 79 -11.06 8.82 -13.32
C ARG A 79 -11.05 10.35 -13.28
N ALA A 80 -11.33 10.95 -12.11
CA ALA A 80 -11.24 12.39 -11.92
C ALA A 80 -9.81 12.93 -12.05
N LEU A 81 -8.79 12.13 -11.71
CA LEU A 81 -7.37 12.48 -11.87
C LEU A 81 -6.89 12.30 -13.32
N VAL A 82 -7.29 11.22 -14.00
CA VAL A 82 -6.79 10.90 -15.35
C VAL A 82 -7.65 11.52 -16.47
N GLU A 83 -8.84 12.03 -16.14
CA GLU A 83 -9.82 12.65 -17.06
C GLU A 83 -10.23 11.75 -18.25
N ARG A 84 -10.18 10.43 -18.06
CA ARG A 84 -10.57 9.43 -19.06
C ARG A 84 -11.03 8.13 -18.41
N GLU A 85 -11.66 7.27 -19.21
CA GLU A 85 -11.89 5.88 -18.83
C GLU A 85 -10.55 5.16 -18.65
N VAL A 86 -10.43 4.42 -17.56
CA VAL A 86 -9.24 3.67 -17.21
C VAL A 86 -9.64 2.27 -16.75
N GLU A 87 -8.77 1.30 -17.00
CA GLU A 87 -8.88 0.00 -16.37
C GLU A 87 -8.18 0.07 -15.02
N THR A 88 -8.93 -0.25 -13.96
CA THR A 88 -8.39 -0.33 -12.60
C THR A 88 -8.53 -1.76 -12.09
N ARG A 89 -7.72 -2.12 -11.11
CA ARG A 89 -7.84 -3.38 -10.40
C ARG A 89 -7.81 -3.15 -8.90
N ASP A 90 -8.51 -4.00 -8.16
CA ASP A 90 -8.26 -4.14 -6.73
C ASP A 90 -7.03 -5.05 -6.54
N PRO A 91 -6.04 -4.69 -5.69
CA PRO A 91 -5.03 -5.63 -5.27
C PRO A 91 -5.60 -6.91 -4.65
N TYR A 92 -4.92 -8.03 -4.89
CA TYR A 92 -5.28 -9.33 -4.35
C TYR A 92 -5.06 -9.41 -2.83
N GLU A 93 -5.65 -10.44 -2.22
CA GLU A 93 -5.36 -10.80 -0.83
C GLU A 93 -3.86 -11.01 -0.63
N ARG A 94 -3.33 -10.49 0.48
CA ARG A 94 -1.90 -10.59 0.83
C ARG A 94 -0.94 -10.04 -0.24
N GLU A 95 -1.42 -9.13 -1.11
CA GLU A 95 -0.58 -8.52 -2.14
C GLU A 95 0.25 -7.37 -1.55
N VAL A 96 1.54 -7.37 -1.88
CA VAL A 96 2.47 -6.25 -1.65
C VAL A 96 2.98 -5.78 -3.00
N LEU A 97 2.86 -4.49 -3.26
CA LEU A 97 3.34 -3.84 -4.47
C LEU A 97 4.25 -2.68 -4.09
N VAL A 98 5.40 -2.58 -4.73
CA VAL A 98 6.36 -1.50 -4.52
C VAL A 98 6.86 -0.96 -5.85
N TRP A 99 6.83 0.36 -5.99
CA TRP A 99 7.34 1.09 -7.14
C TRP A 99 8.47 2.03 -6.71
N GLN A 100 9.47 2.19 -7.56
CA GLN A 100 10.47 3.26 -7.41
C GLN A 100 9.88 4.58 -7.93
N VAL A 101 10.12 5.67 -7.20
CA VAL A 101 9.58 7.01 -7.48
C VAL A 101 10.70 8.03 -7.64
#